data_AF-A0A1H9MA33-F1
#
_entry.id   AF-A0A1H9MA33-F1
#
_cell.length_a   1.000
_cell.length_b   1.000
_cell.length_c   1.000
_cell.angle_alpha   90.00
_cell.angle_beta   90.00
_cell.angle_gamma   90.00
#
_symmetry.space_group_name_H-M   'P 1'
#
loop_
_entity.id
_entity.type
_entity.pdbx_description
1 polymer ?
#
loop_
_entity_poly.entity_id
_entity_poly.type
_entity_poly.pdbx_seq_one_letter_code
_entity_poly.pdbx_strand_id
1 'polypeptide(L)' 'MATRAFTLQRICNFAGKAFDPDSDEQVSEVLRNKFNISLPQRRTLNDAMEAVCSDHDIIALILQYRTMA' A
#
# COMPACT_ATOMS: atom_id res chain seq x y z
N MET A 1 20.23 -2.14 -0.49
CA MET A 1 19.68 -1.95 0.87
C MET A 1 18.62 -0.87 0.79
N ALA A 2 17.36 -1.23 0.57
CA ALA A 2 16.27 -0.26 0.65
C ALA A 2 15.91 -0.07 2.12
N THR A 3 16.11 1.12 2.66
CA THR A 3 15.73 1.43 4.05
C THR A 3 14.22 1.66 4.12
N ARG A 4 13.56 1.36 5.25
CA ARG A 4 12.10 1.60 5.42
C ARG A 4 11.70 3.03 5.03
N ALA A 5 12.54 4.01 5.35
CA ALA A 5 12.37 5.41 4.95
C ALA A 5 12.31 5.61 3.43
N PHE A 6 13.13 4.88 2.65
CA PHE A 6 13.13 4.98 1.18
C PHE A 6 11.84 4.41 0.59
N THR A 7 11.38 3.26 1.08
CA THR A 7 10.12 2.65 0.65
C THR A 7 8.93 3.55 1.01
N LEU A 8 8.90 4.11 2.23
CA LEU A 8 7.91 5.09 2.66
C LEU A 8 7.88 6.30 1.74
N GLN A 9 9.04 6.89 1.44
CA GLN A 9 9.14 8.06 0.57
C GLN A 9 8.61 7.74 -0.83
N ARG A 10 8.90 6.55 -1.35
CA ARG A 10 8.42 6.09 -2.65
C ARG A 10 6.91 5.89 -2.67
N ILE A 11 6.35 5.29 -1.61
CA ILE A 11 4.90 5.12 -1.43
C ILE A 11 4.20 6.48 -1.35
N CYS A 12 4.73 7.41 -0.54
CA CYS A 12 4.19 8.77 -0.42
C CYS A 12 4.27 9.55 -1.74
N ASN A 13 5.37 9.40 -2.49
CA ASN A 13 5.51 9.99 -3.82
C ASN A 13 4.48 9.40 -4.80
N PHE A 14 4.28 8.08 -4.77
CA PHE A 14 3.28 7.39 -5.60
C PHE A 14 1.86 7.86 -5.28
N ALA A 15 1.51 7.93 -3.99
CA ALA A 15 0.22 8.43 -3.53
C ALA A 15 0.08 9.96 -3.68
N GLY A 16 1.17 10.69 -3.93
CA GLY A 16 1.23 12.14 -3.96
C GLY A 16 0.74 12.81 -2.67
N LYS A 17 0.71 12.08 -1.56
CA LYS A 17 0.41 12.57 -0.21
C LYS A 17 1.19 11.73 0.80
N ALA A 18 1.60 12.34 1.90
CA ALA A 18 2.14 11.60 3.03
C ALA A 18 0.98 10.82 3.69
N PHE A 19 1.15 9.52 3.82
CA PHE A 19 0.22 8.66 4.54
C PHE A 19 1.00 7.54 5.23
N ASP A 20 0.36 6.91 6.20
CA ASP A 20 0.91 5.80 6.94
C ASP A 20 0.58 4.46 6.25
N PRO A 21 1.57 3.73 5.71
CA PRO A 21 1.35 2.43 5.10
C PRO A 21 0.97 1.36 6.11
N ASP A 22 1.21 1.54 7.41
CA ASP A 22 0.78 0.60 8.46
C ASP A 22 -0.68 0.81 8.87
N SER A 23 -1.27 1.97 8.55
CA SER A 23 -2.68 2.24 8.80
C SER A 23 -3.56 1.68 7.70
N ASP A 24 -4.31 0.62 8.01
CA ASP A 24 -5.26 0.00 7.08
C ASP A 24 -6.30 0.99 6.53
N GLU A 25 -6.78 1.90 7.37
CA GLU A 25 -7.73 2.93 6.95
C GLU A 25 -7.12 3.88 5.92
N GLN A 26 -5.93 4.43 6.19
CA GLN A 26 -5.28 5.36 5.26
C GLN A 26 -4.90 4.68 3.94
N VAL A 27 -4.41 3.44 4.00
CA VAL A 27 -4.09 2.64 2.81
C VAL A 27 -5.36 2.43 1.97
N SER A 28 -6.46 2.00 2.59
CA SER A 28 -7.72 1.75 1.87
C SER A 28 -8.27 3.03 1.23
N GLU A 29 -8.15 4.16 1.92
CA GLU A 29 -8.61 5.46 1.44
C GLU A 29 -7.73 5.97 0.28
N VAL A 30 -6.41 5.81 0.37
CA VAL A 30 -5.48 6.15 -0.72
C VAL A 30 -5.75 5.29 -1.95
N LEU A 31 -5.84 3.96 -1.78
CA LEU A 31 -6.09 3.03 -2.88
C LEU A 31 -7.41 3.36 -3.59
N ARG A 32 -8.47 3.64 -2.82
CA ARG A 32 -9.78 3.96 -3.38
C ARG A 32 -9.86 5.36 -3.98
N ASN A 33 -9.39 6.40 -3.29
CA ASN A 33 -9.55 7.78 -3.74
C ASN A 33 -8.52 8.18 -4.81
N LYS A 34 -7.27 7.70 -4.70
CA LYS A 34 -6.17 8.10 -5.60
C LYS A 34 -6.05 7.17 -6.78
N PHE A 35 -6.07 5.86 -6.53
CA PHE A 35 -5.83 4.85 -7.56
C PHE A 35 -7.12 4.27 -8.13
N ASN A 36 -8.27 4.60 -7.54
CA ASN A 36 -9.57 4.00 -7.88
C ASN A 36 -9.53 2.46 -7.81
N ILE A 37 -8.66 1.91 -6.95
CA ILE A 37 -8.50 0.48 -6.75
C ILE A 37 -9.56 0.04 -5.76
N SER A 38 -10.45 -0.82 -6.23
CA SER A 38 -11.42 -1.50 -5.38
C SER A 38 -10.82 -2.81 -4.90
N LEU A 39 -10.51 -2.88 -3.61
CA LEU A 39 -9.98 -4.11 -3.02
C LEU A 39 -11.09 -5.18 -2.95
N PRO A 40 -10.77 -6.44 -3.26
CA PRO A 40 -11.71 -7.54 -3.07
C PRO A 40 -12.01 -7.75 -1.59
N GLN A 41 -13.25 -8.12 -1.27
CA GLN A 41 -13.65 -8.37 0.11
C GLN A 41 -12.97 -9.65 0.63
N ARG A 42 -11.97 -9.51 1.49
CA ARG A 42 -11.20 -10.61 2.10
C ARG A 42 -11.16 -10.51 3.62
N ARG A 43 -10.58 -11.52 4.26
CA ARG A 43 -10.46 -11.59 5.73
C ARG A 43 -9.63 -10.45 6.32
N THR A 44 -8.59 -10.00 5.62
CA THR A 44 -7.73 -8.90 6.05
C THR A 44 -7.34 -8.01 4.87
N LEU A 45 -6.96 -6.76 5.15
CA LEU A 45 -6.50 -5.83 4.11
C LEU A 45 -5.25 -6.36 3.39
N ASN A 46 -4.32 -6.97 4.13
CA ASN A 46 -3.11 -7.59 3.56
C ASN A 46 -3.44 -8.67 2.53
N ASP A 47 -4.43 -9.53 2.81
CA ASP A 47 -4.83 -10.62 1.91
C ASP A 47 -5.58 -10.07 0.68
N ALA A 48 -6.38 -9.02 0.86
CA ALA A 48 -6.99 -8.29 -0.25
C ALA A 48 -5.92 -7.64 -1.14
N MET A 49 -4.92 -7.04 -0.52
CA MET A 49 -3.78 -6.41 -1.19
C MET A 49 -2.89 -7.43 -1.91
N GLU A 50 -2.57 -8.56 -1.31
CA GLU A 50 -1.81 -9.62 -1.99
C GLU A 50 -2.51 -10.12 -3.25
N ALA A 51 -3.85 -10.18 -3.25
CA ALA A 51 -4.61 -10.61 -4.41
C ALA A 51 -4.50 -9.65 -5.62
N VAL A 52 -4.27 -8.35 -5.39
CA VAL A 52 -4.13 -7.32 -6.44
C VAL A 52 -2.71 -6.71 -6.50
N CYS A 53 -1.78 -7.26 -5.72
CA CYS A 53 -0.37 -6.88 -5.67
C CYS A 53 0.30 -7.05 -7.04
N SER A 54 -0.09 -8.08 -7.79
CA SER A 54 0.42 -8.34 -9.14
C SER A 54 -0.03 -7.29 -10.17
N ASP A 55 -1.17 -6.64 -9.93
CA ASP A 55 -1.72 -5.62 -10.84
C ASP A 55 -1.24 -4.21 -10.49
N HIS A 56 -0.80 -3.99 -9.25
CA HIS A 56 -0.50 -2.66 -8.73
C HIS A 56 0.81 -2.62 -7.92
N ASP A 57 1.85 -2.02 -8.51
CA ASP A 57 3.16 -1.83 -7.87
C ASP A 57 3.08 -1.11 -6.51
N ILE A 58 2.13 -0.18 -6.32
CA ILE A 58 1.98 0.50 -5.03
C ILE A 58 1.58 -0.46 -3.92
N ILE A 59 0.77 -1.46 -4.23
CA ILE A 59 0.32 -2.46 -3.26
C ILE A 59 1.48 -3.36 -2.87
N ALA A 60 2.28 -3.78 -3.86
CA ALA A 60 3.54 -4.49 -3.61
C ALA A 60 4.50 -3.68 -2.73
N LEU A 61 4.63 -2.37 -2.97
CA LEU A 61 5.47 -1.49 -2.15
C LEU A 61 4.97 -1.36 -0.70
N ILE A 62 3.66 -1.23 -0.48
CA ILE A 62 3.07 -1.15 0.86
C ILE A 62 3.26 -2.48 1.60
N LEU A 63 3.01 -3.61 0.94
CA LEU A 63 3.29 -4.94 1.50
C LEU A 63 4.77 -5.11 1.84
N GLN A 64 5.67 -4.64 0.97
CA GLN A 64 7.11 -4.66 1.21
C GLN A 64 7.48 -3.81 2.43
N TYR A 65 6.87 -2.63 2.60
CA TYR A 65 7.09 -1.79 3.79
C TYR A 65 6.62 -2.49 5.07
N ARG A 66 5.45 -3.12 5.04
CA ARG A 66 4.87 -3.87 6.17
C ARG A 66 5.66 -5.13 6.53
N THR A 67 6.26 -5.79 5.55
CA THR A 67 7.04 -7.02 5.74
C THR A 67 8.50 -6.76 6.12
N MET A 68 9.06 -5.59 5.78
CA MET A 68 10.38 -5.14 6.24
C MET A 68 10.36 -4.67 7.70
N ALA A 69 9.34 -5.07 8.48
CA ALA A 69 9.09 -4.58 9.81
C ALA A 69 10.00 -5.12 10.90
#